data_AF-A0A5X6EU01-F1
#
_entry.id   AF-A0A5X6EU01-F1
#
_cell.length_a   1.000
_cell.length_b   1.000
_cell.length_c   1.000
_cell.angle_alpha   90.00
_cell.angle_beta   90.00
_cell.angle_gamma   90.00
#
_symmetry.space_group_name_H-M   'P 1'
#
loop_
_entity.id
_entity.type
_entity.pdbx_description
1 polymer ?
#
loop_
_entity_poly.entity_id
_entity_poly.type
_entity_poly.pdbx_seq_one_letter_code
_entity_poly.pdbx_strand_id
1 'polypeptide(L)'
;MNKIYRLKFDKRRNELVVVSEIATGMGKEKSTGHIAVLSDISTFRKLLGTLTPLALLTGLVISLFPGMALANPDLPTGGQIVGGQGSISTSGNQMTIHQQTQNMATNWHSFDVGKNNTVQFVQPDSSSVALNRVTGASGSQIMGTLKANGQVFILNPNGVLFGKDARVNVAGLVASTKNINAADFMKGQYTLSGEGNPGSQVVNQG
;
A
#
# COMPACT_ATOMS: atom_id res chain seq x y z
N MET A 1 -8.46 33.08 50.52
CA MET A 1 -8.39 33.32 49.07
C MET A 1 -9.43 32.42 48.41
N ASN A 2 -10.62 32.95 48.10
CA ASN A 2 -11.75 32.15 47.58
C ASN A 2 -11.50 31.79 46.12
N LYS A 3 -11.41 30.49 45.82
CA LYS A 3 -11.35 30.02 44.43
C LYS A 3 -12.76 29.72 43.95
N ILE A 4 -13.28 30.59 43.10
CA ILE A 4 -14.64 30.49 42.56
C ILE A 4 -14.56 29.91 41.14
N TYR A 5 -14.60 28.58 41.04
CA TYR A 5 -14.67 27.87 39.77
C TYR A 5 -15.47 26.57 39.92
N ARG A 6 -15.99 26.04 38.81
CA ARG A 6 -16.66 24.73 38.77
C ARG A 6 -16.05 23.86 37.69
N LEU A 7 -16.03 22.55 37.93
CA LEU A 7 -15.60 21.56 36.94
C LEU A 7 -16.79 21.12 36.09
N LYS A 8 -16.61 21.05 34.77
CA LYS A 8 -17.60 20.49 33.83
C LYS A 8 -16.94 19.48 32.91
N PHE A 9 -17.64 18.36 32.70
CA PHE A 9 -17.19 17.30 31.81
C PHE A 9 -17.46 17.67 30.34
N ASP A 10 -16.42 17.68 29.51
CA ASP A 10 -16.51 17.91 28.06
C ASP A 10 -16.51 16.56 27.32
N LYS A 11 -17.68 16.20 26.74
CA LYS A 11 -17.85 14.94 26.00
C LYS A 11 -16.98 14.84 24.75
N ARG A 12 -16.54 15.96 24.14
CA ARG A 12 -15.70 15.92 22.94
C ARG A 12 -14.24 15.60 23.26
N ARG A 13 -13.79 15.94 24.47
CA ARG A 13 -12.42 15.75 24.93
C ARG A 13 -12.26 14.64 25.95
N ASN A 14 -13.37 14.10 26.46
CA ASN A 14 -13.42 13.04 27.47
C ASN A 14 -12.64 13.41 28.76
N GLU A 15 -12.72 14.69 29.17
CA GLU A 15 -11.99 15.22 30.32
C GLU A 15 -12.83 16.25 31.11
N LEU A 16 -12.47 16.50 32.37
CA LEU A 16 -13.02 17.54 33.23
C LEU A 16 -12.30 18.88 32.99
N VAL A 17 -13.04 19.89 32.54
CA VAL A 17 -12.52 21.23 32.27
C VAL A 17 -12.97 22.21 33.37
N VAL A 18 -12.06 23.07 33.82
CA VAL A 18 -12.35 24.15 34.78
C VAL A 18 -13.03 25.31 34.06
N VAL A 19 -14.18 25.76 34.58
CA VAL A 19 -14.96 26.87 34.00
C VAL A 19 -15.34 27.88 35.08
N SER A 20 -15.45 29.16 34.72
CA SER A 20 -15.98 30.21 35.60
C SER A 20 -17.44 29.96 35.98
N GLU A 21 -17.84 30.43 37.17
CA GLU A 21 -19.19 30.19 37.72
C GLU A 21 -20.33 30.79 36.86
N ILE A 22 -20.02 31.85 36.10
CA ILE A 22 -20.97 32.62 35.28
C ILE A 22 -21.25 31.92 33.93
N ALA A 23 -20.51 30.87 33.58
CA ALA A 23 -20.76 30.17 32.33
C ALA A 23 -22.15 29.51 32.35
N THR A 24 -22.98 29.77 31.36
CA THR A 24 -24.28 29.10 31.21
C THR A 24 -24.07 27.74 30.55
N GLY A 25 -24.69 26.67 31.06
CA GLY A 25 -24.60 25.35 30.44
C GLY A 25 -25.44 25.29 29.16
N MET A 26 -24.87 24.79 28.06
CA MET A 26 -25.63 24.44 26.87
C MET A 26 -26.60 23.31 27.24
N GLY A 27 -27.90 23.57 27.14
CA GLY A 27 -28.96 22.63 27.47
C GLY A 27 -28.90 21.36 26.62
N LYS A 28 -29.57 20.29 27.09
CA LYS A 28 -29.69 19.03 26.36
C LYS A 28 -30.31 19.30 24.99
N GLU A 29 -29.57 18.99 23.93
CA GLU A 29 -30.04 19.05 22.56
C GLU A 29 -31.21 18.08 22.39
N LYS A 30 -32.42 18.62 22.20
CA LYS A 30 -33.54 17.87 21.64
C LYS A 30 -33.43 18.00 20.13
N SER A 31 -33.05 16.91 19.48
CA SER A 31 -33.12 16.75 18.03
C SER A 31 -34.51 17.15 17.54
N THR A 32 -34.58 18.20 16.73
CA THR A 32 -35.78 18.54 15.97
C THR A 32 -35.34 18.87 14.55
N GLY A 33 -35.71 18.01 13.61
CA GLY A 33 -35.43 18.14 12.19
C GLY A 33 -36.41 17.35 11.35
N HIS A 34 -37.46 18.07 10.92
CA HIS A 34 -38.33 17.87 9.75
C HIS A 34 -39.28 16.67 9.64
N ILE A 35 -40.56 17.06 9.61
CA ILE A 35 -41.76 16.30 9.25
C ILE A 35 -41.82 16.18 7.71
N ALA A 36 -41.94 14.96 7.21
CA ALA A 36 -42.49 14.66 5.89
C ALA A 36 -43.93 14.14 6.05
N VAL A 37 -44.78 14.55 5.12
CA VAL A 37 -46.24 14.57 5.15
C VAL A 37 -46.83 13.33 4.45
N LEU A 38 -47.89 12.78 5.07
CA LEU A 38 -49.10 12.07 4.60
C LEU A 38 -49.02 10.85 3.65
N SER A 39 -49.59 9.73 4.10
CA SER A 39 -50.88 9.17 3.65
C SER A 39 -51.02 7.74 4.23
N ASP A 40 -51.76 7.54 5.31
CA ASP A 40 -53.19 7.18 5.33
C ASP A 40 -53.45 5.65 5.36
N ILE A 41 -54.39 5.28 6.25
CA ILE A 41 -55.28 4.10 6.15
C ILE A 41 -54.72 2.71 6.56
N SER A 42 -54.86 2.47 7.86
CA SER A 42 -55.69 1.42 8.49
C SER A 42 -55.56 -0.07 8.12
N THR A 43 -55.73 -0.85 9.20
CA THR A 43 -56.13 -2.26 9.33
C THR A 43 -55.08 -3.32 9.06
N PHE A 44 -54.57 -3.94 10.14
CA PHE A 44 -54.99 -5.31 10.47
C PHE A 44 -54.57 -5.73 11.89
N ARG A 45 -55.55 -5.79 12.79
CA ARG A 45 -55.58 -6.78 13.88
C ARG A 45 -56.03 -8.11 13.27
N LYS A 46 -55.27 -9.18 13.48
CA LYS A 46 -55.66 -10.61 13.61
C LYS A 46 -54.35 -11.36 13.91
N LEU A 47 -54.01 -11.72 15.14
CA LEU A 47 -54.62 -12.70 16.05
C LEU A 47 -54.62 -14.13 15.51
N LEU A 48 -53.76 -14.95 16.15
CA LEU A 48 -53.76 -16.40 16.36
C LEU A 48 -53.53 -17.37 15.18
N GLY A 49 -52.55 -18.26 15.41
CA GLY A 49 -52.71 -19.70 15.15
C GLY A 49 -51.82 -20.28 14.05
N THR A 50 -50.69 -20.86 14.40
CA THR A 50 -50.47 -22.33 14.43
C THR A 50 -48.99 -22.64 14.62
N LEU A 51 -48.70 -23.57 15.53
CA LEU A 51 -47.38 -24.12 15.81
C LEU A 51 -46.92 -25.00 14.64
N THR A 52 -45.72 -24.78 14.12
CA THR A 52 -44.96 -25.81 13.39
C THR A 52 -43.50 -25.77 13.86
N PRO A 53 -42.86 -26.93 14.15
CA PRO A 53 -41.59 -26.97 14.84
C PRO A 53 -40.44 -27.02 13.83
N LEU A 54 -39.62 -25.98 13.74
CA LEU A 54 -38.26 -26.14 13.21
C LEU A 54 -37.36 -24.97 13.63
N ALA A 55 -37.24 -24.77 14.93
CA ALA A 55 -36.23 -23.90 15.52
C ALA A 55 -35.32 -24.77 16.39
N LEU A 56 -34.26 -25.34 15.82
CA LEU A 56 -33.02 -25.63 16.54
C LEU A 56 -31.88 -25.94 15.56
N LEU A 57 -30.74 -25.29 15.81
CA LEU A 57 -29.42 -25.44 15.17
C LEU A 57 -29.23 -24.87 13.75
N THR A 58 -29.24 -23.54 13.64
CA THR A 58 -28.32 -22.85 12.73
C THR A 58 -26.90 -22.96 13.29
N GLY A 59 -26.30 -24.14 13.11
CA GLY A 59 -24.92 -24.41 13.46
C GLY A 59 -23.98 -23.59 12.58
N LEU A 60 -23.30 -22.62 13.22
CA LEU A 60 -21.95 -22.14 12.93
C LEU A 60 -21.34 -22.63 11.60
N VAL A 61 -21.68 -21.99 10.49
CA VAL A 61 -20.87 -22.06 9.27
C VAL A 61 -19.78 -20.99 9.43
N ILE A 62 -18.69 -21.35 10.12
CA ILE A 62 -17.42 -20.66 9.92
C ILE A 62 -17.03 -20.97 8.49
N SER A 63 -17.31 -20.03 7.61
CA SER A 63 -16.78 -19.97 6.25
C SER A 63 -15.27 -20.20 6.33
N LEU A 64 -14.82 -21.39 5.93
CA LEU A 64 -13.49 -21.62 5.40
C LEU A 64 -13.37 -20.72 4.17
N PHE A 65 -12.95 -19.47 4.37
CA PHE A 65 -12.26 -18.78 3.30
C PHE A 65 -10.92 -19.51 3.17
N PRO A 66 -10.65 -20.22 2.06
CA PRO A 66 -9.28 -20.60 1.79
C PRO A 66 -8.49 -19.30 1.80
N GLY A 67 -7.53 -19.18 2.71
CA GLY A 67 -6.60 -18.07 2.72
C GLY A 67 -5.99 -18.03 1.33
N MET A 68 -6.38 -17.04 0.53
CA MET A 68 -5.75 -16.80 -0.75
C MET A 68 -4.31 -16.44 -0.40
N ALA A 69 -3.39 -17.39 -0.56
CA ALA A 69 -1.99 -17.07 -0.64
C ALA A 69 -1.87 -16.09 -1.79
N LEU A 70 -1.64 -14.82 -1.48
CA LEU A 70 -1.35 -13.80 -2.47
C LEU A 70 -0.05 -14.25 -3.13
N ALA A 71 -0.15 -14.91 -4.28
CA ALA A 71 1.00 -15.16 -5.11
C ALA A 71 1.61 -13.78 -5.43
N ASN A 72 2.92 -13.62 -5.21
CA ASN A 72 3.61 -12.44 -5.71
C ASN A 72 3.33 -12.35 -7.23
N PRO A 73 3.05 -11.15 -7.77
CA PRO A 73 2.84 -11.00 -9.20
C PRO A 73 4.09 -11.43 -9.97
N ASP A 74 3.90 -12.06 -11.12
CA ASP A 74 4.98 -12.61 -11.95
C ASP A 74 5.86 -11.53 -12.62
N LEU A 75 5.37 -10.29 -12.67
CA LEU A 75 6.05 -9.11 -13.20
C LEU A 75 5.84 -7.91 -12.27
N PRO A 76 6.69 -6.85 -12.35
CA PRO A 76 6.52 -5.64 -11.55
C PRO A 76 5.14 -5.00 -11.74
N THR A 77 4.61 -4.36 -10.69
CA THR A 77 3.27 -3.77 -10.71
C THR A 77 3.24 -2.33 -10.18
N GLY A 78 2.27 -1.54 -10.65
CA GLY A 78 2.08 -0.17 -10.19
C GLY A 78 3.22 0.78 -10.55
N GLY A 79 3.88 0.57 -11.69
CA GLY A 79 4.99 1.39 -12.16
C GLY A 79 4.58 2.84 -12.43
N GLN A 80 5.26 3.79 -11.81
CA GLN A 80 5.09 5.23 -12.01
C GLN A 80 6.45 5.89 -12.19
N ILE A 81 6.70 6.47 -13.36
CA ILE A 81 7.92 7.24 -13.63
C ILE A 81 7.80 8.58 -12.89
N VAL A 82 8.69 8.81 -11.92
CA VAL A 82 8.71 9.99 -11.04
C VAL A 82 9.89 10.92 -11.32
N GLY A 83 10.79 10.54 -12.21
CA GLY A 83 11.90 11.37 -12.68
C GLY A 83 12.48 10.82 -13.99
N GLY A 84 12.92 11.72 -14.86
CA GLY A 84 13.33 11.34 -16.22
C GLY A 84 12.15 11.09 -17.15
N GLN A 85 12.41 10.46 -18.31
CA GLN A 85 11.40 10.15 -19.32
C GLN A 85 11.57 8.72 -19.82
N GLY A 86 10.45 8.09 -20.14
CA GLY A 86 10.40 6.73 -20.64
C GLY A 86 9.00 6.17 -20.71
N SER A 87 8.90 4.89 -21.03
CA SER A 87 7.64 4.14 -21.07
C SER A 87 7.82 2.72 -20.53
N ILE A 88 6.74 2.18 -19.99
CA ILE A 88 6.66 0.81 -19.48
C ILE A 88 5.60 0.09 -20.30
N SER A 89 5.96 -1.05 -20.87
CA SER A 89 5.05 -1.89 -21.66
C SER A 89 5.24 -3.35 -21.31
N THR A 90 4.16 -4.12 -21.34
CA THR A 90 4.18 -5.56 -21.06
C THR A 90 3.55 -6.32 -22.21
N SER A 91 4.21 -7.40 -22.64
CA SER A 91 3.72 -8.33 -23.66
C SER A 91 4.01 -9.76 -23.22
N GLY A 92 2.94 -10.49 -22.86
CA GLY A 92 3.07 -11.83 -22.28
C GLY A 92 3.94 -11.82 -21.02
N ASN A 93 4.96 -12.68 -21.00
CA ASN A 93 5.87 -12.86 -19.88
C ASN A 93 7.05 -11.86 -19.87
N GLN A 94 7.03 -10.85 -20.75
CA GLN A 94 8.08 -9.84 -20.83
C GLN A 94 7.52 -8.45 -20.53
N MET A 95 8.15 -7.77 -19.58
CA MET A 95 8.04 -6.33 -19.38
C MET A 95 9.25 -5.63 -20.00
N THR A 96 9.01 -4.63 -20.83
CA THR A 96 10.04 -3.77 -21.38
C THR A 96 9.88 -2.35 -20.86
N ILE A 97 10.97 -1.82 -20.29
CA ILE A 97 11.09 -0.48 -19.74
C ILE A 97 12.01 0.30 -20.68
N HIS A 98 11.43 1.16 -21.49
CA HIS A 98 12.17 2.03 -22.41
C HIS A 98 12.50 3.34 -21.71
N GLN A 99 13.77 3.51 -21.35
CA GLN A 99 14.30 4.73 -20.75
C GLN A 99 14.81 5.67 -21.85
N GLN A 100 14.45 6.95 -21.76
CA GLN A 100 14.81 7.97 -22.76
C GLN A 100 15.82 9.00 -22.22
N THR A 101 15.92 9.15 -20.90
CA THR A 101 16.87 10.07 -20.24
C THR A 101 18.03 9.32 -19.60
N GLN A 102 19.14 10.02 -19.35
CA GLN A 102 20.33 9.40 -18.72
C GLN A 102 20.02 8.74 -17.37
N ASN A 103 19.22 9.42 -16.55
CA ASN A 103 18.69 8.91 -15.30
C ASN A 103 17.17 8.84 -15.42
N MET A 104 16.57 7.74 -14.97
CA MET A 104 15.13 7.59 -14.85
C MET A 104 14.78 6.92 -13.53
N ALA A 105 13.86 7.49 -12.79
CA ALA A 105 13.40 6.97 -11.51
C ALA A 105 11.95 6.53 -11.62
N THR A 106 11.68 5.31 -11.21
CA THR A 106 10.37 4.67 -11.25
C THR A 106 10.02 4.14 -9.87
N ASN A 107 8.87 4.56 -9.35
CA ASN A 107 8.25 3.95 -8.19
C ASN A 107 7.42 2.75 -8.63
N TRP A 108 7.43 1.69 -7.82
CA TRP A 108 6.69 0.46 -8.06
C TRP A 108 5.91 0.08 -6.81
N HIS A 109 4.69 -0.43 -7.00
CA HIS A 109 3.97 -1.08 -5.89
C HIS A 109 4.68 -2.38 -5.50
N SER A 110 5.03 -3.20 -6.48
CA SER A 110 5.89 -4.36 -6.30
C SER A 110 6.89 -4.46 -7.46
N PHE A 111 8.07 -5.00 -7.18
CA PHE A 111 9.08 -5.29 -8.20
C PHE A 111 9.53 -6.73 -8.03
N ASP A 112 8.79 -7.63 -8.66
CA ASP A 112 9.04 -9.06 -8.70
C ASP A 112 9.29 -9.48 -10.14
N VAL A 113 10.09 -10.51 -10.36
CA VAL A 113 10.31 -11.13 -11.66
C VAL A 113 10.16 -12.63 -11.46
N GLY A 114 9.00 -13.17 -11.77
CA GLY A 114 8.69 -14.58 -11.62
C GLY A 114 9.56 -15.47 -12.51
N LYS A 115 9.59 -16.78 -12.22
CA LYS A 115 10.29 -17.75 -13.07
C LYS A 115 9.73 -17.69 -14.50
N ASN A 116 10.59 -17.83 -15.50
CA ASN A 116 10.25 -17.71 -16.93
C ASN A 116 9.73 -16.33 -17.37
N ASN A 117 9.76 -15.31 -16.50
CA ASN A 117 9.46 -13.93 -16.85
C ASN A 117 10.74 -13.13 -17.07
N THR A 118 10.63 -12.07 -17.88
CA THR A 118 11.75 -11.17 -18.19
C THR A 118 11.36 -9.73 -17.96
N VAL A 119 12.20 -8.98 -17.26
CA VAL A 119 12.18 -7.51 -17.25
C VAL A 119 13.39 -7.02 -18.04
N GLN A 120 13.15 -6.25 -19.09
CA GLN A 120 14.17 -5.68 -19.96
C GLN A 120 14.17 -4.16 -19.89
N PHE A 121 15.30 -3.57 -19.50
CA PHE A 121 15.56 -2.15 -19.62
C PHE A 121 16.26 -1.87 -20.95
N VAL A 122 15.67 -1.00 -21.76
CA VAL A 122 16.29 -0.44 -22.97
C VAL A 122 16.62 1.01 -22.64
N GLN A 123 17.91 1.28 -22.44
CA GLN A 123 18.42 2.56 -21.96
C GLN A 123 19.24 3.26 -23.05
N PRO A 124 19.47 4.58 -22.97
CA PRO A 124 20.23 5.31 -23.98
C PRO A 124 21.63 4.74 -24.23
N ASP A 125 22.36 4.42 -23.16
CA ASP A 125 23.69 3.83 -23.24
C ASP A 125 24.03 3.01 -21.98
N SER A 126 25.25 2.46 -21.92
CA SER A 126 25.72 1.63 -20.80
C SER A 126 25.97 2.39 -19.49
N SER A 127 26.06 3.73 -19.56
CA SER A 127 26.23 4.60 -18.40
C SER A 127 24.92 5.14 -17.85
N SER A 128 23.81 4.93 -18.56
CA SER A 128 22.47 5.31 -18.13
C SER A 128 22.01 4.50 -16.92
N VAL A 129 21.27 5.13 -16.00
CA VAL A 129 20.86 4.51 -14.73
C VAL A 129 19.33 4.50 -14.59
N ALA A 130 18.77 3.32 -14.33
CA ALA A 130 17.36 3.12 -14.02
C ALA A 130 17.18 2.85 -12.52
N LEU A 131 16.57 3.79 -11.80
CA LEU A 131 16.19 3.60 -10.39
C LEU A 131 14.80 3.00 -10.29
N ASN A 132 14.71 1.83 -9.67
CA ASN A 132 13.46 1.14 -9.35
C ASN A 132 13.28 1.13 -7.83
N ARG A 133 12.29 1.85 -7.34
CA ARG A 133 12.00 1.95 -5.90
C ARG A 133 10.66 1.31 -5.59
N VAL A 134 10.67 0.29 -4.74
CA VAL A 134 9.43 -0.35 -4.25
C VAL A 134 8.87 0.44 -3.09
N THR A 135 7.59 0.80 -3.20
CA THR A 135 6.83 1.53 -2.16
C THR A 135 5.76 0.68 -1.50
N GLY A 136 5.53 -0.55 -1.99
CA GLY A 136 4.64 -1.52 -1.35
C GLY A 136 5.28 -2.22 -0.15
N ALA A 137 4.52 -3.12 0.47
CA ALA A 137 4.91 -3.80 1.70
C ALA A 137 5.71 -5.10 1.49
N SER A 138 5.83 -5.59 0.26
CA SER A 138 6.48 -6.86 -0.05
C SER A 138 7.95 -6.69 -0.45
N GLY A 139 8.78 -7.66 -0.06
CA GLY A 139 10.14 -7.81 -0.58
C GLY A 139 10.14 -8.17 -2.07
N SER A 140 11.21 -7.80 -2.77
CA SER A 140 11.37 -8.08 -4.19
C SER A 140 11.88 -9.50 -4.42
N GLN A 141 11.17 -10.30 -5.21
CA GLN A 141 11.61 -11.64 -5.60
C GLN A 141 12.01 -11.66 -7.07
N ILE A 142 13.31 -11.76 -7.34
CA ILE A 142 13.88 -11.84 -8.69
C ILE A 142 14.22 -13.30 -8.97
N MET A 143 13.26 -14.03 -9.53
CA MET A 143 13.34 -15.46 -9.84
C MET A 143 13.56 -15.74 -11.34
N GLY A 144 13.27 -14.75 -12.18
CA GLY A 144 13.39 -14.83 -13.64
C GLY A 144 14.61 -14.08 -14.18
N THR A 145 14.42 -13.39 -15.29
CA THR A 145 15.50 -12.73 -16.04
C THR A 145 15.39 -11.21 -15.95
N LEU A 146 16.48 -10.56 -15.55
CA LEU A 146 16.66 -9.11 -15.59
C LEU A 146 17.71 -8.77 -16.65
N LYS A 147 17.33 -7.97 -17.66
CA LYS A 147 18.20 -7.55 -18.75
C LYS A 147 18.29 -6.03 -18.80
N ALA A 148 19.47 -5.50 -19.00
CA ALA A 148 19.67 -4.08 -19.28
C ALA A 148 20.95 -3.86 -20.09
N ASN A 149 20.92 -2.88 -21.00
CA ASN A 149 22.16 -2.42 -21.64
C ASN A 149 22.92 -1.39 -20.79
N GLY A 150 22.28 -0.79 -19.78
CA GLY A 150 22.89 0.11 -18.79
C GLY A 150 22.77 -0.41 -17.36
N GLN A 151 22.72 0.52 -16.41
CA GLN A 151 22.75 0.23 -14.98
C GLN A 151 21.34 0.23 -14.38
N VAL A 152 21.11 -0.67 -13.42
CA VAL A 152 19.81 -0.86 -12.77
C VAL A 152 19.98 -0.82 -11.25
N PHE A 153 19.20 0.04 -10.59
CA PHE A 153 19.13 0.14 -9.15
C PHE A 153 17.77 -0.42 -8.71
N ILE A 154 17.76 -1.33 -7.73
CA ILE A 154 16.56 -1.92 -7.12
C ILE A 154 16.61 -1.61 -5.63
N LEU A 155 15.75 -0.69 -5.19
CA LEU A 155 15.64 -0.28 -3.80
C LEU A 155 14.31 -0.78 -3.24
N ASN A 156 14.38 -1.66 -2.25
CA ASN A 156 13.20 -2.18 -1.57
C ASN A 156 13.48 -2.31 -0.06
N PRO A 157 12.88 -1.45 0.79
CA PRO A 157 13.03 -1.53 2.24
C PRO A 157 12.64 -2.86 2.86
N ASN A 158 11.82 -3.67 2.18
CA ASN A 158 11.38 -4.98 2.66
C ASN A 158 12.37 -6.11 2.32
N GLY A 159 13.41 -5.86 1.53
CA GLY A 159 14.38 -6.85 1.09
C GLY A 159 14.35 -7.13 -0.40
N VAL A 160 15.44 -7.73 -0.89
CA VAL A 160 15.60 -8.15 -2.28
C VAL A 160 16.20 -9.56 -2.28
N LEU A 161 15.52 -10.50 -2.91
CA LEU A 161 15.96 -11.87 -3.09
C LEU A 161 16.19 -12.15 -4.56
N PHE A 162 17.41 -12.52 -4.93
CA PHE A 162 17.72 -13.15 -6.22
C PHE A 162 17.72 -14.66 -6.05
N GLY A 163 16.82 -15.35 -6.75
CA GLY A 163 16.66 -16.79 -6.67
C GLY A 163 17.77 -17.55 -7.38
N LYS A 164 17.93 -18.83 -7.05
CA LYS A 164 18.99 -19.69 -7.59
C LYS A 164 19.06 -19.79 -9.13
N ASP A 165 17.94 -19.62 -9.82
CA ASP A 165 17.85 -19.70 -11.28
C ASP A 165 17.72 -18.31 -11.93
N ALA A 166 17.85 -17.25 -11.13
CA ALA A 166 17.73 -15.89 -11.62
C ALA A 166 18.89 -15.56 -12.55
N ARG A 167 18.61 -14.82 -13.62
CA ARG A 167 19.64 -14.35 -14.55
C ARG A 167 19.63 -12.84 -14.59
N VAL A 168 20.68 -12.22 -14.10
CA VAL A 168 20.88 -10.77 -14.16
C VAL A 168 22.00 -10.46 -15.15
N ASN A 169 21.66 -9.81 -16.26
CA ASN A 169 22.61 -9.36 -17.27
C ASN A 169 22.41 -7.86 -17.51
N VAL A 170 23.23 -7.05 -16.85
CA VAL A 170 23.16 -5.58 -16.83
C VAL A 170 24.58 -5.01 -16.83
N ALA A 171 24.76 -3.73 -17.20
CA ALA A 171 26.06 -3.09 -17.12
C ALA A 171 26.49 -2.80 -15.67
N GLY A 172 25.53 -2.61 -14.77
CA GLY A 172 25.76 -2.48 -13.33
C GLY A 172 24.48 -2.70 -12.54
N LEU A 173 24.59 -3.32 -11.36
CA LEU A 173 23.47 -3.58 -10.47
C LEU A 173 23.74 -2.97 -9.09
N VAL A 174 22.77 -2.25 -8.56
CA VAL A 174 22.69 -1.91 -7.14
C VAL A 174 21.39 -2.47 -6.58
N ALA A 175 21.46 -3.37 -5.60
CA ALA A 175 20.31 -3.82 -4.84
C ALA A 175 20.47 -3.39 -3.38
N SER A 176 19.46 -2.74 -2.81
CA SER A 176 19.54 -2.26 -1.43
C SER A 176 18.19 -2.23 -0.74
N THR A 177 18.23 -2.36 0.58
CA THR A 177 17.11 -2.05 1.47
C THR A 177 17.06 -0.58 1.86
N LYS A 178 18.10 0.19 1.54
CA LYS A 178 18.16 1.64 1.73
C LYS A 178 17.49 2.36 0.56
N ASN A 179 17.30 3.67 0.74
CA ASN A 179 16.61 4.52 -0.22
C ASN A 179 17.53 5.62 -0.79
N ILE A 180 17.13 6.18 -1.93
CA ILE A 180 17.73 7.39 -2.53
C ILE A 180 16.59 8.37 -2.82
N ASN A 181 16.80 9.64 -2.54
CA ASN A 181 15.86 10.68 -2.94
C ASN A 181 15.87 10.83 -4.47
N ALA A 182 14.70 10.86 -5.10
CA ALA A 182 14.61 10.98 -6.56
C ALA A 182 15.29 12.26 -7.09
N ALA A 183 15.20 13.38 -6.38
CA ALA A 183 15.83 14.63 -6.78
C ALA A 183 17.37 14.53 -6.77
N ASP A 184 17.94 13.85 -5.77
CA ASP A 184 19.39 13.64 -5.67
C ASP A 184 19.87 12.64 -6.72
N PHE A 185 19.10 11.56 -6.94
CA PHE A 185 19.33 10.61 -8.01
C PHE A 185 19.37 11.29 -9.39
N MET A 186 18.42 12.19 -9.67
CA MET A 186 18.38 12.93 -10.94
C MET A 186 19.58 13.87 -11.12
N LYS A 187 20.25 14.28 -10.04
CA LYS A 187 21.50 15.06 -10.06
C LYS A 187 22.76 14.17 -10.14
N GLY A 188 22.61 12.85 -10.22
CA GLY A 188 23.73 11.90 -10.20
C GLY A 188 24.32 11.66 -8.82
N GLN A 189 23.61 12.03 -7.76
CA GLN A 189 24.04 11.80 -6.38
C GLN A 189 23.40 10.51 -5.86
N TYR A 190 24.23 9.48 -5.65
CA TYR A 190 23.78 8.12 -5.33
C TYR A 190 23.98 7.72 -3.87
N THR A 191 23.88 8.68 -2.95
CA THR A 191 24.01 8.40 -1.51
C THR A 191 22.80 7.60 -1.01
N LEU A 192 23.04 6.34 -0.66
CA LEU A 192 22.05 5.48 -0.01
C LEU A 192 21.85 5.92 1.44
N SER A 193 20.61 6.16 1.83
CA SER A 193 20.24 6.62 3.16
C SER A 193 18.98 5.93 3.68
N GLY A 194 18.68 6.13 4.95
CA GLY A 194 17.60 5.45 5.66
C GLY A 194 17.95 4.02 6.07
N GLU A 195 17.02 3.38 6.76
CA GLU A 195 17.09 1.98 7.18
C GLU A 195 16.02 1.17 6.46
N GLY A 196 16.35 -0.08 6.14
CA GLY A 196 15.36 -1.05 5.69
C GLY A 196 14.46 -1.47 6.86
N ASN A 197 13.36 -2.14 6.55
CA ASN A 197 12.48 -2.70 7.57
C ASN A 197 13.24 -3.78 8.39
N PRO A 198 12.89 -3.99 9.67
CA PRO A 198 13.53 -5.01 10.50
C PRO A 198 13.54 -6.38 9.82
N GLY A 199 14.70 -7.03 9.77
CA GLY A 199 14.87 -8.34 9.12
C GLY A 199 14.96 -8.30 7.59
N SER A 200 14.87 -7.12 6.95
CA SER A 200 15.11 -6.97 5.52
C SER A 200 16.56 -7.29 5.16
N GLN A 201 16.75 -8.02 4.07
CA GLN A 201 18.07 -8.43 3.59
C GLN A 201 18.13 -8.34 2.06
N VAL A 202 19.34 -8.19 1.55
CA VAL A 202 19.64 -8.45 0.14
C VAL A 202 20.32 -9.83 0.10
N VAL A 203 19.65 -10.79 -0.52
CA VAL A 203 20.12 -12.17 -0.60
C VAL A 203 20.27 -12.55 -2.06
N ASN A 204 21.44 -13.07 -2.42
CA ASN A 204 21.67 -13.67 -3.73
C ASN A 204 21.91 -15.17 -3.60
N GLN A 205 21.09 -15.98 -4.26
CA GLN A 205 21.18 -17.44 -4.28
C GLN A 205 21.72 -18.00 -5.61
N GLY A 206 22.04 -17.14 -6.60
CA GLY A 206 22.44 -17.53 -7.96
C GLY A 206 23.61 -16.72 -8.52
#